data_AF-A0A519W5D4-F1
#
_entry.id   AF-A0A519W5D4-F1
#
_cell.length_a   1.000
_cell.length_b   1.000
_cell.length_c   1.000
_cell.angle_alpha   90.00
_cell.angle_beta   90.00
_cell.angle_gamma   90.00
#
_symmetry.space_group_name_H-M   'P 1'
#
loop_
_entity.id
_entity.type
_entity.pdbx_description
1 polymer ?
#
loop_
_entity_poly.entity_id
_entity_poly.type
_entity_poly.pdbx_seq_one_letter_code
_entity_poly.pdbx_strand_id
1 'polypeptide(L)'
;GANFFAGASVQQLLPQKLVFTADPTEFSTGKEVPHIFLTTGYRFFVAEDIAMTPSIMVKQVSPTPISIDANLKVAFRDRLWIGGSYRKNDSFSALAGVNINKTFNITYSYDFTTSQLNTVSNGSHEIVLGIQLNNVYEVMSSMKMW
;
A
#
# COMPACT_ATOMS: atom_id res chain seq x y z
N GLY A 1 -13.78 18.41 -7.40
CA GLY A 1 -13.66 16.94 -7.44
C GLY A 1 -14.04 16.33 -6.11
N ALA A 2 -14.38 15.04 -6.11
CA ALA A 2 -14.71 14.29 -4.90
C ALA A 2 -13.46 14.10 -4.03
N ASN A 3 -13.51 14.58 -2.79
CA ASN A 3 -12.41 14.47 -1.83
C ASN A 3 -12.43 13.15 -1.06
N PHE A 4 -13.53 12.40 -1.11
CA PHE A 4 -13.69 11.10 -0.47
C PHE A 4 -13.51 9.97 -1.47
N PHE A 5 -12.88 8.87 -1.05
CA PHE A 5 -12.79 7.64 -1.84
C PHE A 5 -13.03 6.41 -0.96
N ALA A 6 -13.65 5.40 -1.57
CA ALA A 6 -13.83 4.08 -0.98
C ALA A 6 -13.72 3.03 -2.10
N GLY A 7 -13.20 1.86 -1.77
CA GLY A 7 -13.03 0.76 -2.71
C GLY A 7 -12.90 -0.57 -2.01
N ALA A 8 -13.26 -1.64 -2.70
CA ALA A 8 -13.05 -3.01 -2.26
C ALA A 8 -12.37 -3.80 -3.38
N SER A 9 -11.49 -4.73 -3.02
CA SER A 9 -10.84 -5.62 -3.96
C SER A 9 -10.66 -7.00 -3.35
N VAL A 10 -10.54 -8.02 -4.21
CA VAL A 10 -10.31 -9.39 -3.79
C VAL A 10 -9.15 -9.94 -4.61
N GLN A 11 -8.14 -10.48 -3.94
CA GLN A 11 -7.08 -11.26 -4.59
C GLN A 11 -7.36 -12.76 -4.41
N GLN A 12 -6.87 -13.57 -5.36
CA GLN A 12 -7.05 -15.03 -5.34
C GLN A 12 -8.53 -15.44 -5.28
N LEU A 13 -9.35 -14.81 -6.14
CA LEU A 13 -10.78 -15.11 -6.24
C LEU A 13 -11.04 -16.55 -6.71
N LEU A 14 -10.17 -17.08 -7.55
CA LEU A 14 -10.17 -18.48 -7.97
C LEU A 14 -9.17 -19.23 -7.10
N PRO A 15 -9.63 -20.09 -6.17
CA PRO A 15 -8.72 -20.84 -5.32
C PRO A 15 -8.00 -21.89 -6.17
N GLN A 16 -6.71 -21.69 -6.45
CA GLN A 16 -5.91 -22.72 -7.09
C GLN A 16 -5.43 -23.71 -6.02
N LYS A 17 -5.66 -25.01 -6.26
CA LYS A 17 -5.00 -26.05 -5.45
C LYS A 17 -3.56 -26.13 -5.92
N LEU A 18 -2.62 -25.67 -5.11
CA LEU A 18 -1.21 -25.81 -5.39
C LEU A 18 -0.77 -27.17 -4.85
N VAL A 19 -0.50 -28.11 -5.76
CA VAL A 19 0.09 -29.41 -5.43
C VAL A 19 1.61 -29.21 -5.48
N PHE A 20 2.24 -29.18 -4.31
CA PHE A 20 3.70 -29.18 -4.21
C PHE A 20 4.16 -30.62 -3.96
N THR A 21 4.84 -31.22 -4.96
CA THR A 21 5.73 -32.42 -4.92
C THR A 21 5.33 -33.63 -5.78
N ALA A 22 6.38 -34.30 -6.28
CA ALA A 22 6.45 -35.38 -7.27
C ALA A 22 6.29 -36.81 -6.72
N ASP A 23 5.61 -37.00 -5.58
CA ASP A 23 5.41 -38.32 -4.95
C ASP A 23 3.91 -38.55 -4.64
N PRO A 24 3.26 -39.63 -5.13
CA PRO A 24 1.81 -39.73 -5.20
C PRO A 24 1.11 -40.16 -3.89
N THR A 25 1.80 -40.14 -2.74
CA THR A 25 1.27 -40.70 -1.48
C THR A 25 1.04 -39.70 -0.34
N GLU A 26 1.47 -38.44 -0.46
CA GLU A 26 1.20 -37.41 0.55
C GLU A 26 0.48 -36.18 -0.06
N PHE A 27 -0.84 -36.12 0.15
CA PHE A 27 -1.67 -34.99 -0.29
C PHE A 27 -1.57 -33.82 0.70
N SER A 28 -0.48 -33.03 0.66
CA SER A 28 -0.47 -31.72 1.30
C SER A 28 -1.23 -30.71 0.43
N THR A 29 -2.54 -30.56 0.68
CA THR A 29 -3.40 -29.65 -0.08
C THR A 29 -3.21 -28.22 0.41
N GLY A 30 -2.29 -27.47 -0.22
CA GLY A 30 -2.25 -26.02 -0.10
C GLY A 30 -3.43 -25.40 -0.86
N LYS A 31 -4.38 -24.79 -0.12
CA LYS A 31 -5.50 -24.05 -0.72
C LYS A 31 -5.18 -22.56 -0.69
N GLU A 32 -5.14 -21.91 -1.85
CA GLU A 32 -5.17 -20.44 -1.89
C GLU A 32 -6.46 -19.94 -1.25
N VAL A 33 -6.35 -19.00 -0.31
CA VAL A 33 -7.50 -18.39 0.34
C VAL A 33 -7.70 -16.99 -0.22
N PRO A 34 -8.92 -16.59 -0.58
CA PRO A 34 -9.16 -15.23 -1.04
C PRO A 34 -8.76 -14.20 0.01
N HIS A 35 -8.06 -13.16 -0.45
CA HIS A 35 -7.71 -12.00 0.36
C HIS A 35 -8.66 -10.86 -0.01
N ILE A 36 -9.50 -10.46 0.93
CA ILE A 36 -10.46 -9.37 0.75
C ILE A 36 -9.85 -8.09 1.32
N PHE A 37 -9.89 -7.02 0.55
CA PHE A 37 -9.40 -5.70 0.93
C PHE A 37 -10.56 -4.71 0.83
N LEU A 38 -10.72 -3.90 1.86
CA LEU A 38 -11.62 -2.75 1.89
C LEU A 38 -10.79 -1.52 2.23
N THR A 39 -10.88 -0.46 1.43
CA THR A 39 -10.13 0.79 1.65
C THR A 39 -11.06 1.97 1.60
N THR A 40 -10.86 2.92 2.51
CA THR A 40 -11.56 4.20 2.52
C THR A 40 -10.58 5.31 2.86
N GLY A 41 -10.84 6.53 2.40
CA GLY A 41 -10.00 7.67 2.74
C GLY A 41 -10.58 8.98 2.26
N TYR A 42 -9.93 10.06 2.68
CA TYR A 42 -10.36 11.41 2.35
C TYR A 42 -9.14 12.29 2.10
N ARG A 43 -9.18 13.14 1.06
CA ARG A 43 -8.16 14.13 0.73
C ARG A 43 -8.59 15.51 1.20
N PHE A 44 -7.96 15.99 2.26
CA PHE A 44 -8.09 17.34 2.78
C PHE A 44 -7.08 18.27 2.10
N PHE A 45 -7.55 19.38 1.54
CA PHE A 45 -6.68 20.48 1.12
C PHE A 45 -6.49 21.41 2.32
N VAL A 46 -5.35 21.31 2.99
CA VAL A 46 -5.02 22.13 4.16
C VAL A 46 -4.56 23.53 3.73
N ALA A 47 -3.89 23.59 2.57
CA ALA A 47 -3.50 24.83 1.90
C ALA A 47 -3.56 24.60 0.37
N GLU A 48 -3.42 25.68 -0.42
CA GLU A 48 -3.34 25.58 -1.89
C GLU A 48 -2.21 24.63 -2.35
N ASP A 49 -1.12 24.61 -1.57
CA ASP A 49 0.06 23.81 -1.84
C ASP A 49 0.15 22.52 -1.02
N ILE A 50 -0.75 22.28 -0.03
CA ILE A 50 -0.66 21.13 0.89
C ILE A 50 -1.95 20.31 0.86
N ALA A 51 -1.82 19.05 0.49
CA ALA A 51 -2.89 18.06 0.55
C ALA A 51 -2.57 16.94 1.55
N MET A 52 -3.47 16.69 2.48
CA MET A 52 -3.39 15.60 3.46
C MET A 52 -4.42 14.54 3.12
N THR A 53 -4.02 13.28 3.10
CA THR A 53 -4.85 12.13 2.73
C THR A 53 -4.75 11.04 3.80
N PRO A 54 -5.57 11.11 4.87
CA PRO A 54 -5.81 9.96 5.73
C PRO A 54 -6.58 8.86 4.98
N SER A 55 -6.20 7.62 5.18
CA SER A 55 -6.93 6.45 4.70
C SER A 55 -6.82 5.28 5.66
N ILE A 56 -7.81 4.39 5.60
CA ILE A 56 -7.86 3.16 6.38
C ILE A 56 -8.11 2.01 5.41
N MET A 57 -7.37 0.93 5.57
CA MET A 57 -7.53 -0.31 4.84
C MET A 57 -7.77 -1.45 5.83
N VAL A 58 -8.78 -2.27 5.55
CA VAL A 58 -9.09 -3.49 6.27
C VAL A 58 -8.81 -4.66 5.33
N LYS A 59 -8.02 -5.62 5.80
CA LYS A 59 -7.66 -6.83 5.07
C LYS A 59 -8.16 -8.05 5.84
N GLN A 60 -8.93 -8.89 5.16
CA GLN A 60 -9.44 -10.14 5.70
C GLN A 60 -8.94 -11.31 4.85
N VAL A 61 -8.32 -12.28 5.50
CA VAL A 61 -7.81 -13.50 4.88
C VAL A 61 -8.15 -14.64 5.82
N SER A 62 -8.76 -15.72 5.36
CA SER A 62 -8.97 -16.89 6.23
C SER A 62 -7.72 -17.79 6.22
N PRO A 63 -7.31 -18.41 7.33
CA PRO A 63 -7.89 -18.35 8.68
C PRO A 63 -7.25 -17.27 9.58
N THR A 64 -6.56 -16.26 9.03
CA THR A 64 -5.86 -15.26 9.86
C THR A 64 -6.80 -14.19 10.44
N PRO A 65 -6.43 -13.55 11.56
CA PRO A 65 -7.18 -12.41 12.08
C PRO A 65 -7.23 -11.26 11.08
N ILE A 66 -8.29 -10.44 11.17
CA ILE A 66 -8.45 -9.23 10.36
C ILE A 66 -7.27 -8.28 10.64
N SER A 67 -6.60 -7.82 9.57
CA SER A 67 -5.59 -6.78 9.64
C SER A 67 -6.21 -5.42 9.33
N ILE A 68 -5.76 -4.40 10.06
CA ILE A 68 -6.21 -3.02 9.87
C ILE A 68 -4.97 -2.14 9.72
N ASP A 69 -4.94 -1.40 8.62
CA ASP A 69 -3.84 -0.54 8.20
C ASP A 69 -4.38 0.90 8.16
N ALA A 70 -3.86 1.76 9.02
CA ALA A 70 -4.15 3.19 9.00
C ALA A 70 -3.00 3.91 8.29
N ASN A 71 -3.31 4.77 7.32
CA ASN A 71 -2.32 5.49 6.54
C ASN A 71 -2.60 6.98 6.57
N LEU A 72 -1.54 7.77 6.48
CA LEU A 72 -1.61 9.20 6.33
C LEU A 72 -0.58 9.62 5.29
N LYS A 73 -0.99 10.37 4.28
CA LYS A 73 -0.10 10.95 3.28
C LYS A 73 -0.25 12.46 3.24
N VAL A 74 0.85 13.20 3.34
CA VAL A 74 0.89 14.65 3.17
C VAL A 74 1.71 14.97 1.93
N ALA A 75 1.10 15.59 0.94
CA ALA A 75 1.73 16.00 -0.31
C ALA A 75 1.86 17.52 -0.38
N PHE A 76 3.03 17.99 -0.78
CA PHE A 76 3.36 19.38 -1.05
C PHE A 76 3.55 19.61 -2.55
N ARG A 77 2.71 20.49 -3.13
CA ARG A 77 2.70 20.89 -4.54
C ARG A 77 2.68 19.72 -5.53
N ASP A 78 2.12 18.58 -5.14
CA ASP A 78 2.15 17.31 -5.90
C ASP A 78 3.58 16.85 -6.31
N ARG A 79 4.63 17.43 -5.72
CA ARG A 79 6.04 17.12 -6.03
C ARG A 79 6.68 16.31 -4.92
N LEU A 80 6.53 16.78 -3.69
CA LEU A 80 7.10 16.14 -2.51
C LEU A 80 5.94 15.55 -1.73
N TRP A 81 6.13 14.39 -1.13
CA TRP A 81 5.17 13.87 -0.18
C TRP A 81 5.87 13.06 0.88
N ILE A 82 5.28 13.06 2.06
CA ILE A 82 5.64 12.21 3.18
C ILE A 82 4.41 11.45 3.61
N GLY A 83 4.59 10.29 4.21
CA GLY A 83 3.49 9.51 4.71
C GLY A 83 3.90 8.59 5.84
N GLY A 84 2.90 8.11 6.55
CA GLY A 84 3.03 7.07 7.55
C GLY A 84 1.99 5.99 7.30
N SER A 85 2.35 4.76 7.57
CA SER A 85 1.43 3.64 7.68
C SER A 85 1.56 3.02 9.06
N TYR A 86 0.45 2.64 9.65
CA TYR A 86 0.42 1.89 10.89
C TYR A 86 -0.45 0.67 10.68
N ARG A 87 0.18 -0.51 10.73
CA ARG A 87 -0.52 -1.78 10.70
C ARG A 87 -0.66 -2.30 12.12
N LYS A 88 -1.91 -2.45 12.55
CA LYS A 88 -2.25 -2.92 13.89
C LYS A 88 -1.55 -4.25 14.17
N ASN A 89 -0.80 -4.31 15.29
CA ASN A 89 -0.08 -5.49 15.78
C ASN A 89 1.01 -6.05 14.86
N ASP A 90 1.49 -5.27 13.87
CA ASP A 90 2.53 -5.72 12.94
C ASP A 90 3.67 -4.69 12.88
N SER A 91 3.43 -3.55 12.24
CA SER A 91 4.48 -2.58 11.93
C SER A 91 3.99 -1.13 11.86
N PHE A 92 4.96 -0.22 11.96
CA PHE A 92 4.82 1.19 11.62
C PHE A 92 5.77 1.50 10.45
N SER A 93 5.29 2.15 9.41
CA SER A 93 6.08 2.48 8.23
C SER A 93 6.15 3.99 8.07
N ALA A 94 7.33 4.53 7.86
CA ALA A 94 7.53 5.90 7.42
C ALA A 94 7.81 5.89 5.92
N LEU A 95 7.18 6.79 5.16
CA LEU A 95 7.33 6.91 3.72
C LEU A 95 7.70 8.35 3.37
N ALA A 96 8.57 8.51 2.38
CA ALA A 96 8.87 9.79 1.77
C ALA A 96 9.03 9.58 0.26
N GLY A 97 8.56 10.52 -0.55
CA GLY A 97 8.69 10.43 -1.98
C GLY A 97 8.79 11.78 -2.66
N VAL A 98 9.45 11.77 -3.80
CA VAL A 98 9.64 12.92 -4.67
C VAL A 98 9.32 12.53 -6.11
N ASN A 99 8.44 13.31 -6.72
CA ASN A 99 8.22 13.30 -8.15
C ASN A 99 9.23 14.28 -8.77
N ILE A 100 10.30 13.75 -9.35
CA ILE A 100 11.34 14.56 -9.99
C ILE A 100 10.73 15.24 -11.21
N ASN A 101 10.12 14.42 -12.07
CA ASN A 101 9.47 14.82 -13.30
C ASN A 101 8.13 14.07 -13.42
N LYS A 102 7.39 14.38 -14.49
CA LYS A 102 6.15 13.72 -14.92
C LYS A 102 6.33 12.24 -15.27
N THR A 103 7.59 11.78 -15.35
CA THR A 103 7.98 10.41 -15.74
C THR A 103 8.62 9.64 -14.60
N PHE A 104 9.25 10.33 -13.64
CA PHE A 104 10.08 9.70 -12.62
C PHE A 104 9.62 10.08 -11.22
N ASN A 105 9.30 9.07 -10.43
CA ASN A 105 9.08 9.17 -9.00
C ASN A 105 10.14 8.34 -8.27
N ILE A 106 10.70 8.88 -7.21
CA ILE A 106 11.50 8.13 -6.26
C ILE A 106 10.73 8.12 -4.94
N THR A 107 10.58 6.94 -4.38
CA THR A 107 9.96 6.74 -3.07
C THR A 107 10.91 5.94 -2.20
N TYR A 108 10.96 6.32 -0.93
CA TYR A 108 11.71 5.63 0.10
C TYR A 108 10.74 5.27 1.22
N SER A 109 10.78 4.01 1.66
CA SER A 109 10.05 3.53 2.83
C SER A 109 11.00 2.97 3.86
N TYR A 110 10.65 3.19 5.12
CA TYR A 110 11.30 2.58 6.25
C TYR A 110 10.25 1.93 7.15
N ASP A 111 10.28 0.61 7.21
CA ASP A 111 9.35 -0.21 7.98
C ASP A 111 9.96 -0.56 9.35
N PHE A 112 9.34 -0.07 10.40
CA PHE A 112 9.60 -0.42 11.78
C PHE A 112 8.65 -1.55 12.22
N THR A 113 9.18 -2.76 12.35
CA THR A 113 8.40 -3.89 12.85
C THR A 113 8.19 -3.76 14.36
N THR A 114 6.95 -3.60 14.80
CA THR A 114 6.58 -3.44 16.22
C THR A 114 6.17 -4.75 16.89
N SER A 115 5.97 -5.82 16.10
CA SER A 115 5.60 -7.16 16.56
C SER A 115 6.78 -7.93 17.19
N GLN A 116 6.54 -9.13 17.72
CA GLN A 116 7.52 -10.00 18.40
C GLN A 116 8.74 -10.39 17.54
N LEU A 117 8.79 -10.00 16.26
CA LEU A 117 9.97 -10.07 15.39
C LEU A 117 11.01 -8.95 15.62
N ASN A 118 10.71 -7.94 16.45
CA ASN A 118 11.65 -6.86 16.80
C ASN A 118 12.89 -7.33 17.60
N THR A 119 12.93 -8.61 18.01
CA THR A 119 14.14 -9.23 18.58
C THR A 119 15.15 -9.65 17.51
N VAL A 120 14.80 -9.63 16.22
CA VAL A 120 15.65 -10.17 15.13
C VAL A 120 15.71 -9.26 13.88
N SER A 121 14.86 -8.24 13.75
CA SER A 121 14.80 -7.37 12.58
C SER A 121 14.80 -5.88 12.97
N ASN A 122 15.87 -5.16 12.64
CA ASN A 122 16.06 -3.70 12.90
C ASN A 122 15.27 -2.79 11.93
N GLY A 123 14.20 -3.31 11.32
CA GLY A 123 13.45 -2.65 10.26
C GLY A 123 14.07 -2.80 8.88
N SER A 124 13.31 -2.39 7.87
CA SER A 124 13.65 -2.55 6.44
C SER A 124 13.68 -1.22 5.73
N HIS A 125 14.75 -0.98 4.96
CA HIS A 125 14.91 0.19 4.11
C HIS A 125 14.61 -0.20 2.66
N GLU A 126 13.64 0.43 2.04
CA GLU A 126 13.26 0.15 0.67
C GLU A 126 13.30 1.44 -0.17
N ILE A 127 13.87 1.35 -1.36
CA ILE A 127 13.90 2.42 -2.35
C ILE A 127 13.17 1.92 -3.59
N VAL A 128 12.17 2.68 -4.02
CA VAL A 128 11.34 2.38 -5.18
C VAL A 128 11.54 3.47 -6.23
N LEU A 129 11.87 3.06 -7.45
CA LEU A 129 11.89 3.92 -8.62
C LEU A 129 10.63 3.67 -9.45
N GLY A 130 9.74 4.65 -9.50
CA GLY A 130 8.54 4.64 -10.32
C GLY A 130 8.79 5.31 -11.67
N ILE A 131 8.42 4.62 -12.75
CA ILE A 131 8.48 5.15 -14.12
C ILE A 131 7.06 5.22 -14.68
N GLN A 132 6.59 6.42 -14.99
CA GLN A 132 5.29 6.65 -15.65
C GLN A 132 5.49 6.69 -17.16
N LEU A 133 5.08 5.61 -17.82
CA LEU A 133 5.14 5.50 -19.28
C LEU A 133 3.91 6.20 -19.89
N ASN A 134 4.12 6.92 -21.00
CA ASN A 134 3.06 7.58 -21.79
C ASN A 134 2.30 8.75 -21.10
N ASN A 135 2.98 9.57 -20.30
CA ASN A 135 2.40 10.81 -19.76
C ASN A 135 2.39 11.94 -20.81
N VAL A 136 1.56 11.79 -21.85
CA VAL A 136 1.46 12.72 -23.00
C VAL A 136 1.05 14.14 -22.57
N TYR A 137 0.21 14.25 -21.53
CA TYR A 137 -0.24 15.52 -20.98
C TYR A 137 0.75 16.14 -20.01
N GLU A 138 1.85 15.45 -19.74
CA GLU A 138 2.94 16.01 -18.99
C GLU A 138 2.41 16.52 -17.61
N VAL A 139 1.55 15.75 -16.94
CA VAL A 139 0.97 16.14 -15.64
C VAL A 139 1.78 15.54 -14.50
N MET A 140 2.15 16.35 -13.50
CA MET A 140 2.90 15.85 -12.32
C MET A 140 2.06 14.90 -11.46
N SER A 141 0.74 14.98 -11.57
CA SER A 141 -0.22 14.16 -10.84
C SER A 141 -1.39 13.82 -11.77
N SER A 142 -1.65 12.54 -11.99
CA SER A 142 -2.83 12.08 -12.74
C SER A 142 -4.15 12.37 -11.99
N MET A 143 -4.07 12.78 -10.71
CA MET A 143 -5.22 12.98 -9.83
C MET A 143 -5.81 14.41 -9.87
N LYS A 144 -5.49 15.19 -10.90
CA LYS A 144 -6.16 16.46 -11.26
C LYS A 144 -7.12 16.32 -12.45
N MET A 145 -7.30 15.12 -13.02
CA MET A 145 -8.13 14.89 -14.21
C MET A 145 -9.60 14.50 -13.91
N TRP A 146 -10.11 14.72 -12.69
CA TRP A 146 -11.50 14.42 -12.31
C TRP A 146 -12.10 15.49 -11.38
#